data_AF-A0A2G9Z740-F1
#
_entry.id   AF-A0A2G9Z740-F1
#
_cell.length_a   1.000
_cell.length_b   1.000
_cell.length_c   1.000
_cell.angle_alpha   90.00
_cell.angle_beta   90.00
_cell.angle_gamma   90.00
#
_symmetry.space_group_name_H-M   'P 1'
#
loop_
_entity.id
_entity.type
_entity.pdbx_description
1 polymer ?
#
loop_
_entity_poly.entity_id
_entity_poly.type
_entity_poly.pdbx_seq_one_letter_code
_entity_poly.pdbx_strand_id
1 'polypeptide(L)'
;MNEKEKLNNLIEDSALSDFDKKVWSIFIKTLTSEQIIPILEFIAEDSFDNLKIINKNLKQKIALANKKNSKNTQEIIDEEIKLIEEKMAKEEEA
;
A
#
# COMPACT_ATOMS: atom_id res chain seq x y z
N MET A 1 7.17 16.34 -9.65
CA MET A 1 6.83 15.57 -8.44
C MET A 1 7.03 14.10 -8.76
N ASN A 2 7.94 13.44 -8.05
CA ASN A 2 8.18 12.01 -8.28
C ASN A 2 7.02 11.17 -7.70
N GLU A 3 6.92 9.91 -8.09
CA GLU A 3 5.84 8.99 -7.70
C GLU A 3 5.79 8.77 -6.17
N LYS A 4 6.94 8.71 -5.50
CA LYS A 4 7.03 8.65 -4.03
C LYS A 4 6.42 9.88 -3.36
N GLU A 5 6.72 11.08 -3.87
CA GLU A 5 6.16 12.33 -3.36
C GLU A 5 4.66 12.39 -3.60
N LYS A 6 4.17 11.95 -4.77
CA LYS A 6 2.73 11.86 -5.04
C LYS A 6 2.03 10.97 -4.01
N LEU A 7 2.56 9.77 -3.79
CA LEU A 7 1.97 8.83 -2.84
C LEU A 7 2.05 9.38 -1.40
N ASN A 8 3.19 9.93 -0.99
CA ASN A 8 3.33 10.55 0.33
C ASN A 8 2.31 11.68 0.55
N ASN A 9 2.15 12.60 -0.40
CA ASN A 9 1.19 13.70 -0.26
C ASN A 9 -0.24 13.17 -0.14
N LEU A 10 -0.61 12.16 -0.92
CA LEU A 10 -1.93 11.52 -0.82
C LEU A 10 -2.17 10.94 0.58
N ILE A 11 -1.18 10.24 1.14
CA ILE A 11 -1.25 9.71 2.50
C ILE A 11 -1.35 10.82 3.54
N GLU A 12 -0.56 11.88 3.43
CA GLU A 12 -0.56 13.01 4.36
C GLU A 12 -1.91 13.77 4.34
N ASP A 13 -2.53 13.91 3.18
CA ASP A 13 -3.83 14.57 3.01
C ASP A 13 -5.02 13.65 3.36
N SER A 14 -4.77 12.36 3.59
CA SER A 14 -5.82 11.38 3.91
C SER A 14 -6.33 11.50 5.35
N ALA A 15 -7.51 10.91 5.59
CA ALA A 15 -8.11 10.78 6.91
C ALA A 15 -7.50 9.66 7.78
N LEU A 16 -6.35 9.10 7.37
CA LEU A 16 -5.63 8.11 8.16
C LEU A 16 -5.15 8.71 9.50
N SER A 17 -5.02 7.87 10.52
CA SER A 17 -4.43 8.29 11.80
C SER A 17 -2.93 8.59 11.65
N ASP A 18 -2.37 9.39 12.56
CA ASP A 18 -0.93 9.70 12.56
C ASP A 18 -0.05 8.44 12.63
N PHE A 19 -0.51 7.41 13.34
CA PHE A 19 0.17 6.12 13.40
C PHE A 19 0.19 5.46 12.03
N ASP A 20 -0.94 5.45 11.33
CA ASP A 20 -1.07 4.84 10.00
C ASP A 20 -0.23 5.59 8.97
N LYS A 21 -0.24 6.93 9.00
CA LYS A 21 0.61 7.76 8.13
C LYS A 21 2.10 7.44 8.34
N LYS A 22 2.54 7.21 9.58
CA LYS A 22 3.91 6.75 9.87
C LYS A 22 4.22 5.37 9.32
N VAL A 23 3.28 4.42 9.42
CA VAL A 23 3.42 3.08 8.82
C VAL A 23 3.58 3.20 7.30
N TRP A 24 2.75 4.02 6.66
CA TRP A 24 2.84 4.33 5.24
C TRP A 24 4.15 5.01 4.86
N SER A 25 4.64 5.96 5.66
CA SER A 25 5.93 6.61 5.40
C SER A 25 7.10 5.61 5.37
N ILE A 26 7.08 4.61 6.27
CA ILE A 26 8.09 3.53 6.26
C ILE A 26 7.91 2.67 5.01
N PHE A 27 6.68 2.30 4.69
CA PHE A 27 6.35 1.50 3.50
C PHE A 27 6.80 2.18 2.20
N ILE A 28 6.50 3.46 2.03
CA ILE A 28 6.85 4.25 0.82
C ILE A 28 8.36 4.37 0.65
N LYS A 29 9.12 4.46 1.76
CA LYS A 29 10.59 4.48 1.71
C LYS A 29 11.16 3.18 1.16
N THR A 30 10.55 2.04 1.48
CA THR A 30 11.01 0.71 1.06
C THR A 30 10.61 0.33 -0.37
N LEU A 31 9.61 0.98 -0.96
CA LEU A 31 9.19 0.70 -2.34
C LEU A 31 10.19 1.21 -3.37
N THR A 32 10.32 0.51 -4.49
CA THR A 32 10.94 1.06 -5.71
C THR A 32 9.95 1.97 -6.45
N SER A 33 10.43 2.78 -7.40
CA SER A 33 9.55 3.63 -8.20
C SER A 33 8.53 2.80 -9.01
N GLU A 34 8.95 1.65 -9.53
CA GLU A 34 8.08 0.74 -10.30
C GLU A 34 6.95 0.16 -9.43
N GLN A 35 7.24 -0.17 -8.18
CA GLN A 35 6.24 -0.72 -7.24
C GLN A 35 5.20 0.32 -6.78
N ILE A 36 5.46 1.62 -6.97
CA ILE A 36 4.56 2.69 -6.54
C ILE A 36 3.46 2.95 -7.57
N ILE A 37 3.76 2.72 -8.84
CA ILE A 37 2.81 2.94 -9.95
C ILE A 37 1.49 2.19 -9.72
N PRO A 38 1.47 0.86 -9.49
CA PRO A 38 0.22 0.14 -9.29
C PRO A 38 -0.53 0.58 -8.02
N ILE A 39 0.17 1.03 -6.97
CA ILE A 39 -0.47 1.57 -5.76
C ILE A 39 -1.19 2.88 -6.08
N LEU A 40 -0.53 3.78 -6.81
CA LEU A 40 -1.12 5.06 -7.18
C LEU A 40 -2.32 4.88 -8.10
N GLU A 41 -2.25 3.97 -9.06
CA GLU A 41 -3.35 3.65 -9.98
C GLU A 41 -4.55 3.08 -9.22
N PHE A 42 -4.33 2.08 -8.37
CA PHE A 42 -5.39 1.48 -7.56
C PHE A 42 -6.04 2.48 -6.60
N ILE A 43 -5.27 3.41 -6.02
CA ILE A 43 -5.85 4.48 -5.22
C ILE A 43 -6.58 5.49 -6.13
N ALA A 44 -6.15 5.76 -7.36
CA ALA A 44 -6.84 6.74 -8.21
C ALA A 44 -8.27 6.29 -8.61
N GLU A 45 -8.52 4.98 -8.76
CA GLU A 45 -9.81 4.41 -9.18
C GLU A 45 -10.94 4.64 -8.16
N ASP A 46 -10.67 4.43 -6.86
CA ASP A 46 -11.63 4.69 -5.78
C ASP A 46 -10.91 5.07 -4.48
N SER A 47 -10.33 6.28 -4.49
CA SER A 47 -9.29 6.76 -3.57
C SER A 47 -9.51 6.57 -2.09
N PHE A 48 -10.75 6.59 -1.62
CA PHE A 48 -11.00 6.51 -0.19
C PHE A 48 -11.16 5.07 0.32
N ASP A 49 -11.73 4.19 -0.48
CA ASP A 49 -11.95 2.80 -0.09
C ASP A 49 -10.74 1.92 -0.41
N ASN A 50 -10.07 2.17 -1.53
CA ASN A 50 -8.85 1.43 -1.89
C ASN A 50 -7.67 1.74 -0.95
N LEU A 51 -7.52 2.99 -0.50
CA LEU A 51 -6.52 3.35 0.50
C LEU A 51 -6.78 2.65 1.85
N LYS A 52 -8.04 2.57 2.30
CA LYS A 52 -8.42 1.85 3.53
C LYS A 52 -8.14 0.36 3.41
N ILE A 53 -8.40 -0.23 2.25
CA ILE A 53 -8.13 -1.65 1.97
C ILE A 53 -6.63 -1.93 2.14
N ILE A 54 -5.77 -1.17 1.47
CA ILE A 54 -4.31 -1.36 1.57
C ILE A 54 -3.86 -1.16 3.02
N ASN A 55 -4.31 -0.10 3.68
CA ASN A 55 -3.95 0.15 5.08
C ASN A 55 -4.36 -1.00 6.01
N LYS A 56 -5.55 -1.58 5.81
CA LYS A 56 -6.03 -2.73 6.58
C LYS A 56 -5.16 -3.97 6.32
N ASN A 57 -4.83 -4.25 5.06
CA ASN A 57 -4.01 -5.40 4.69
C ASN A 57 -2.60 -5.29 5.26
N LEU A 58 -1.96 -4.13 5.15
CA LEU A 58 -0.64 -3.86 5.72
C LEU A 58 -0.62 -4.11 7.22
N LYS A 59 -1.60 -3.59 7.97
CA LYS A 59 -1.71 -3.83 9.42
C LYS A 59 -1.85 -5.31 9.76
N GLN A 60 -2.69 -6.04 9.02
CA GLN A 60 -2.88 -7.47 9.24
C GLN A 60 -1.60 -8.26 8.98
N LYS A 61 -0.91 -7.97 7.86
CA LYS A 61 0.35 -8.63 7.49
C LYS A 61 1.47 -8.33 8.49
N ILE A 62 1.61 -7.09 8.94
CA ILE A 62 2.57 -6.71 9.99
C ILE A 62 2.26 -7.44 11.31
N ALA A 63 0.99 -7.48 11.72
CA ALA A 63 0.58 -8.19 12.93
C ALA A 63 0.87 -9.71 12.84
N LEU A 64 0.63 -10.31 11.67
CA LEU A 64 0.93 -11.72 11.42
C LEU A 64 2.44 -12.01 11.40
N ALA A 65 3.23 -11.15 10.78
CA ALA A 65 4.69 -11.26 10.75
C ALA A 65 5.28 -11.17 12.15
N ASN A 66 4.83 -10.21 12.97
CA ASN A 66 5.24 -10.06 14.37
C ASN A 66 4.84 -11.27 15.23
N LYS A 67 3.69 -11.89 14.95
CA LYS A 67 3.22 -13.06 15.71
C LYS A 67 3.98 -14.36 15.36
N LYS A 68 4.48 -14.47 14.14
CA LYS A 68 5.06 -15.73 13.61
C LYS A 68 6.56 -15.67 13.30
N ASN A 69 7.21 -14.50 13.43
CA ASN A 69 8.59 -14.26 12.95
C ASN A 69 8.82 -14.79 11.52
N SER A 70 7.78 -14.75 10.68
CA SER A 70 7.73 -15.58 9.47
C SER A 70 7.99 -14.83 8.17
N LYS A 71 7.93 -13.50 8.18
CA LYS A 71 8.08 -12.67 6.97
C LYS A 71 8.84 -11.39 7.29
N ASN A 72 9.77 -11.01 6.42
CA ASN A 72 10.42 -9.71 6.46
C ASN A 72 9.58 -8.63 5.76
N THR A 73 10.00 -7.36 5.84
CA THR A 73 9.27 -6.22 5.28
C THR A 73 9.08 -6.31 3.76
N GLN A 74 10.06 -6.84 3.02
CA GLN A 74 9.96 -6.97 1.56
C GLN A 74 8.91 -8.00 1.14
N GLU A 75 8.83 -9.13 1.84
CA GLU A 75 7.82 -10.16 1.57
C GLU A 75 6.39 -9.63 1.78
N ILE A 76 6.20 -8.75 2.77
CA ILE A 76 4.90 -8.09 3.01
C ILE A 76 4.54 -7.14 1.88
N ILE A 77 5.52 -6.39 1.38
CA ILE A 77 5.38 -5.47 0.24
C ILE A 77 4.97 -6.23 -1.00
N ASP A 78 5.74 -7.25 -1.38
CA ASP A 78 5.54 -7.99 -2.63
C ASP A 78 4.16 -8.66 -2.64
N GLU A 79 3.70 -9.18 -1.50
CA GLU A 79 2.34 -9.71 -1.36
C GLU A 79 1.24 -8.65 -1.48
N GLU A 80 1.50 -7.40 -1.10
CA GLU A 80 0.50 -6.33 -1.24
C GLU A 80 0.41 -5.86 -2.69
N ILE A 81 1.56 -5.66 -3.35
CA ILE A 81 1.61 -5.29 -4.77
C ILE A 81 0.89 -6.34 -5.61
N LYS A 82 1.20 -7.63 -5.40
CA LYS A 82 0.57 -8.71 -6.13
C LYS A 82 -0.97 -8.72 -5.97
N LEU A 83 -1.48 -8.46 -4.77
CA LEU A 83 -2.93 -8.39 -4.53
C LEU A 83 -3.58 -7.19 -5.22
N ILE A 84 -2.87 -6.06 -5.32
CA ILE A 84 -3.33 -4.87 -6.04
C ILE A 84 -3.41 -5.19 -7.53
N GLU A 85 -2.33 -5.72 -8.11
CA GLU A 85 -2.26 -6.10 -9.52
C GLU A 85 -3.35 -7.14 -9.89
N GLU A 86 -3.54 -8.16 -9.05
CA GLU A 86 -4.59 -9.18 -9.26
C GLU A 86 -6.01 -8.61 -9.20
N LYS A 87 -6.24 -7.52 -8.47
CA LYS A 87 -7.54 -6.85 -8.41
C LYS A 87 -7.78 -6.00 -9.64
N MET A 88 -6.81 -5.17 -10.00
CA MET A 88 -6.90 -4.31 -11.19
C MET A 88 -7.14 -5.16 -12.45
N ALA A 89 -6.43 -6.27 -12.62
CA ALA A 89 -6.60 -7.17 -13.76
C ALA A 89 -8.02 -7.80 -13.84
N LYS A 90 -8.68 -8.06 -12.70
CA LYS A 90 -10.04 -8.63 -12.68
C LYS A 90 -11.13 -7.60 -12.98
N GLU A 91 -10.87 -6.33 -12.71
CA GLU A 91 -11.80 -5.24 -13.00
C GLU A 91 -11.74 -4.81 -14.47
N GLU A 92 -10.59 -4.98 -15.15
CA GLU A 92 -10.46 -4.76 -16.60
C GLU A 92 -11.18 -5.82 -17.45
N GLU A 93 -11.45 -7.02 -16.92
CA GLU A 93 -12.13 -8.12 -17.61
C GLU A 93 -13.66 -8.15 -17.43
N ALA A 94 -14.23 -7.25 -16.60
CA ALA A 94 -15.64 -7.24 -16.18
C ALA A 94 -16.48 -6.16 -16.89
#